data_AF-A0A841LMM6-F1
#
_entry.id   AF-A0A841LMM6-F1
#
_cell.length_a   1.000
_cell.length_b   1.000
_cell.length_c   1.000
_cell.angle_alpha   90.00
_cell.angle_beta   90.00
_cell.angle_gamma   90.00
#
_symmetry.space_group_name_H-M   'P 1'
#
loop_
_entity.id
_entity.type
_entity.pdbx_description
1 polymer ?
#
loop_
_entity_poly.entity_id
_entity_poly.type
_entity_poly.pdbx_seq_one_letter_code
_entity_poly.pdbx_strand_id
1 'polypeptide(L)'
;MSYFEAFFDYIQKISGKLLSEDDEHLLTAHFKPRKLRKRQYFLQEGDVCKYIGYIVKGSAKTFTVDEKGHEHILKLSVENWWLTDFESFYRLTPSRFNIEALEELEVLQTTHAEIEEFLKHIPAFSAMSNVISQNNTIAAQKRMQAINYSAEERYEELVSNYPHFLQRFSQNMIASYLGLSSETLSRIKKNILK
;
A
#
# COMPACT_ATOMS: atom_id res chain seq x y z
N MET A 1 5.06 -10.99 -19.34
CA MET A 1 3.77 -10.36 -19.02
C MET A 1 4.01 -8.87 -18.93
N SER A 2 3.35 -8.07 -19.76
CA SER A 2 3.47 -6.60 -19.69
C SER A 2 2.91 -6.07 -18.35
N TYR A 3 3.30 -4.87 -17.92
CA TYR A 3 2.77 -4.26 -16.69
C TYR A 3 1.25 -4.18 -16.67
N PHE A 4 0.65 -3.98 -17.85
CA PHE A 4 -0.78 -3.83 -18.03
C PHE A 4 -1.54 -5.16 -17.98
N GLU A 5 -0.99 -6.24 -18.55
CA GLU A 5 -1.59 -7.57 -18.43
C GLU A 5 -1.81 -7.98 -16.97
N ALA A 6 -0.78 -7.86 -16.12
CA ALA A 6 -0.91 -8.18 -14.70
C ALA A 6 -1.94 -7.28 -13.98
N PHE A 7 -2.03 -6.02 -14.40
CA PHE A 7 -2.98 -5.06 -13.84
C PHE A 7 -4.43 -5.36 -14.27
N PHE A 8 -4.64 -5.75 -15.53
CA PHE A 8 -5.96 -6.16 -16.04
C PHE A 8 -6.42 -7.45 -15.38
N ASP A 9 -5.54 -8.45 -15.26
CA ASP A 9 -5.83 -9.68 -14.53
C ASP A 9 -6.22 -9.39 -13.08
N TYR A 10 -5.51 -8.47 -12.42
CA TYR A 10 -5.84 -8.02 -11.07
C TYR A 10 -7.24 -7.38 -11.01
N ILE A 11 -7.55 -6.42 -11.90
CA ILE A 11 -8.86 -5.77 -11.93
C ILE A 11 -9.98 -6.80 -12.12
N GLN A 12 -9.83 -7.69 -13.10
CA GLN A 12 -10.86 -8.69 -13.43
C GLN A 12 -11.05 -9.69 -12.29
N LYS A 13 -9.96 -10.16 -11.68
CA LYS A 13 -10.01 -11.08 -10.54
C LYS A 13 -10.72 -10.48 -9.33
N ILE A 14 -10.44 -9.22 -9.00
CA ILE A 14 -11.03 -8.57 -7.81
C ILE A 14 -12.48 -8.14 -8.07
N SER A 15 -12.78 -7.67 -9.28
CA SER A 15 -14.12 -7.20 -9.65
C SER A 15 -15.10 -8.33 -9.97
N GLY A 16 -14.60 -9.50 -10.39
CA GLY A 16 -15.42 -10.57 -10.95
C GLY A 16 -16.04 -10.22 -12.32
N LYS A 17 -15.49 -9.21 -13.00
CA LYS A 17 -15.99 -8.69 -14.29
C LYS A 17 -14.86 -8.65 -15.31
N LEU A 18 -15.20 -8.86 -16.58
CA LEU A 18 -14.24 -8.75 -17.67
C LEU A 18 -14.03 -7.28 -18.06
N LEU A 19 -12.84 -6.96 -18.56
CA LEU A 19 -12.55 -5.70 -19.23
C LEU A 19 -12.81 -5.87 -20.74
N SER A 20 -13.38 -4.86 -21.36
CA SER A 20 -13.45 -4.76 -22.83
C SER A 20 -12.15 -4.20 -23.40
N GLU A 21 -11.93 -4.35 -24.71
CA GLU A 21 -10.76 -3.76 -25.39
C GLU A 21 -10.71 -2.23 -25.24
N ASP A 22 -11.87 -1.57 -25.20
CA ASP A 22 -11.97 -0.12 -24.96
C ASP A 22 -11.57 0.24 -23.53
N ASP A 23 -11.97 -0.57 -22.54
CA ASP A 23 -11.56 -0.37 -21.14
C ASP A 23 -10.04 -0.52 -20.99
N GLU A 24 -9.45 -1.55 -21.60
CA GLU A 24 -8.01 -1.79 -21.58
C GLU A 24 -7.25 -0.64 -22.26
N HIS A 25 -7.75 -0.15 -23.40
CA HIS A 25 -7.17 1.03 -24.06
C HIS A 25 -7.23 2.27 -23.18
N LEU A 26 -8.37 2.54 -22.54
CA LEU A 26 -8.54 3.71 -21.67
C LEU A 26 -7.61 3.63 -20.46
N LEU A 27 -7.52 2.46 -19.81
CA LEU A 27 -6.60 2.24 -18.70
C LEU A 27 -5.14 2.41 -19.15
N THR A 28 -4.76 1.86 -20.29
CA THR A 28 -3.39 1.98 -20.84
C THR A 28 -3.03 3.43 -21.18
N ALA A 29 -3.98 4.19 -21.71
CA ALA A 29 -3.75 5.57 -22.10
C ALA A 29 -3.46 6.50 -20.91
N HIS A 30 -3.99 6.17 -19.72
CA HIS A 30 -4.00 7.07 -18.57
C HIS A 30 -3.14 6.60 -17.39
N PHE A 31 -2.96 5.30 -17.20
CA PHE A 31 -1.95 4.82 -16.26
C PHE A 31 -0.55 4.99 -16.86
N LYS A 32 0.35 5.62 -16.12
CA LYS A 32 1.74 5.83 -16.53
C LYS A 32 2.69 4.95 -15.70
N PRO A 33 3.58 4.18 -16.35
CA PRO A 33 4.60 3.45 -15.62
C PRO A 33 5.59 4.43 -14.99
N ARG A 34 5.92 4.21 -13.73
CA ARG A 34 6.97 4.92 -13.00
C ARG A 34 7.85 3.92 -12.29
N LYS A 35 9.15 4.11 -12.41
CA LYS A 35 10.16 3.32 -11.68
C LYS A 35 10.83 4.20 -10.64
N LEU A 36 10.99 3.65 -9.45
CA LEU A 36 11.63 4.26 -8.31
C LEU A 36 12.74 3.33 -7.82
N ARG A 37 13.93 3.89 -7.63
CA ARG A 37 15.03 3.18 -6.96
C ARG A 37 14.77 3.14 -5.46
N LYS A 38 15.42 2.20 -4.78
CA LYS A 38 15.47 2.15 -3.32
C LYS A 38 15.77 3.54 -2.73
N ARG A 39 15.05 3.93 -1.68
CA ARG A 39 15.07 5.25 -1.02
C ARG A 39 14.52 6.43 -1.82
N GLN A 40 14.01 6.22 -3.04
CA GLN A 40 13.27 7.27 -3.72
C GLN A 40 11.83 7.33 -3.22
N TYR A 41 11.29 8.54 -3.24
CA TYR A 41 9.96 8.81 -2.74
C TYR A 41 8.93 8.76 -3.87
N PHE A 42 7.85 8.05 -3.61
CA PHE A 42 6.61 8.20 -4.36
C PHE A 42 5.90 9.50 -3.95
N LEU A 43 5.92 9.81 -2.65
CA LEU A 43 5.36 11.02 -2.02
C LEU A 43 6.29 11.47 -0.87
N GLN A 44 6.51 12.77 -0.74
CA GLN A 44 7.22 13.37 0.40
C GLN A 44 6.24 14.18 1.26
N GLU A 45 6.52 14.24 2.56
CA GLU A 45 5.78 15.10 3.48
C GLU A 45 5.85 16.57 3.03
N GLY A 46 4.72 17.27 3.12
CA GLY A 46 4.57 18.65 2.64
C GLY A 46 4.17 18.77 1.17
N ASP A 47 4.37 17.75 0.35
CA ASP A 47 3.89 17.73 -1.03
C ASP A 47 2.41 17.36 -1.11
N VAL A 48 1.72 17.87 -2.13
CA VAL A 48 0.37 17.40 -2.48
C VAL A 48 0.48 16.08 -3.27
N CYS A 49 -0.17 15.03 -2.80
CA CYS A 49 -0.25 13.73 -3.44
C CYS A 49 -1.12 13.80 -4.70
N LYS A 50 -0.49 13.93 -5.86
CA LYS A 50 -1.22 14.04 -7.16
C LYS A 50 -1.57 12.70 -7.79
N TYR A 51 -1.01 11.60 -7.26
CA TYR A 51 -1.06 10.30 -7.91
C TYR A 51 -1.46 9.21 -6.94
N ILE A 52 -2.23 8.26 -7.45
CA ILE A 52 -2.41 6.94 -6.85
C ILE A 52 -1.65 5.93 -7.72
N GLY A 53 -0.91 5.01 -7.09
CA GLY A 53 -0.06 4.04 -7.76
C GLY A 53 -0.43 2.60 -7.42
N TYR A 54 -0.59 1.75 -8.41
CA TYR A 54 -0.66 0.30 -8.27
C TYR A 54 0.75 -0.30 -8.35
N ILE A 55 1.16 -1.08 -7.34
CA ILE A 55 2.48 -1.71 -7.29
C ILE A 55 2.49 -2.95 -8.18
N VAL A 56 3.27 -2.88 -9.25
CA VAL A 56 3.50 -4.03 -10.13
C VAL A 56 4.64 -4.90 -9.59
N LYS A 57 5.69 -4.27 -9.07
CA LYS A 57 6.88 -4.95 -8.53
C LYS A 57 7.50 -4.12 -7.42
N GLY A 58 7.98 -4.79 -6.37
CA GLY A 58 8.74 -4.16 -5.30
C GLY A 58 7.90 -3.86 -4.06
N SER A 59 8.46 -3.05 -3.17
CA SER A 59 7.84 -2.71 -1.91
C SER A 59 8.12 -1.27 -1.48
N ALA A 60 7.23 -0.74 -0.64
CA ALA A 60 7.31 0.60 -0.11
C ALA A 60 6.87 0.65 1.35
N LYS A 61 7.31 1.68 2.07
CA LYS A 61 6.77 2.05 3.39
C LYS A 61 6.04 3.39 3.31
N THR A 62 4.95 3.52 4.04
CA THR A 62 4.30 4.79 4.36
C THR A 62 4.57 5.11 5.82
N PHE A 63 5.11 6.29 6.12
CA PHE A 63 5.51 6.66 7.46
C PHE A 63 5.41 8.17 7.71
N THR A 64 5.40 8.56 8.98
CA THR A 64 5.58 9.94 9.45
C THR A 64 6.90 10.07 10.18
N VAL A 65 7.43 11.29 10.31
CA VAL A 65 8.60 11.58 11.14
C VAL A 65 8.14 12.43 12.32
N ASP A 66 8.54 12.06 13.54
CA ASP A 66 8.26 12.87 14.73
C ASP A 66 9.27 14.02 14.91
N GLU A 67 9.02 14.90 15.88
CA GLU A 67 9.89 16.05 16.19
C GLU A 67 11.33 15.67 16.58
N LYS A 68 11.55 14.41 16.98
CA LYS A 68 12.86 13.86 17.33
C LYS A 68 13.55 13.18 16.15
N GLY A 69 12.92 13.16 14.99
CA GLY A 69 13.42 12.53 13.77
C GLY A 69 13.16 11.02 13.69
N HIS A 70 12.32 10.45 14.57
CA HIS A 70 11.99 9.02 14.50
C HIS A 70 10.88 8.75 13.49
N GLU A 71 11.08 7.71 12.68
CA GLU A 71 10.07 7.23 11.75
C GLU A 71 9.03 6.35 12.45
N HIS A 72 7.76 6.65 12.20
CA HIS A 72 6.61 5.85 12.61
C HIS A 72 5.98 5.24 11.37
N ILE A 73 6.18 3.94 11.15
CA ILE A 73 5.67 3.24 9.96
C ILE A 73 4.18 2.96 10.13
N LEU A 74 3.38 3.55 9.25
CA LEU A 74 1.94 3.34 9.18
C LEU A 74 1.58 2.11 8.33
N LYS A 75 2.31 1.89 7.23
CA LYS A 75 1.99 0.83 6.26
C LYS A 75 3.25 0.31 5.59
N LEU A 76 3.30 -1.01 5.41
CA LEU A 76 4.23 -1.69 4.51
C LEU A 76 3.41 -2.19 3.32
N SER A 77 3.86 -1.91 2.09
CA SER A 77 3.12 -2.25 0.86
C SER A 77 4.00 -3.07 -0.08
N VAL A 78 3.38 -4.01 -0.78
CA VAL A 78 4.02 -4.97 -1.71
C VAL A 78 3.22 -5.04 -3.02
N GLU A 79 3.56 -5.96 -3.92
CA GLU A 79 2.87 -6.14 -5.20
C GLU A 79 1.36 -6.32 -5.05
N ASN A 80 0.61 -5.85 -6.06
CA ASN A 80 -0.84 -5.82 -6.12
C ASN A 80 -1.51 -4.87 -5.11
N TRP A 81 -0.73 -4.04 -4.41
CA TRP A 81 -1.26 -3.06 -3.47
C TRP A 81 -1.19 -1.66 -4.04
N TRP A 82 -2.00 -0.78 -3.47
CA TRP A 82 -2.10 0.62 -3.88
C TRP A 82 -1.35 1.55 -2.92
N LEU A 83 -0.66 2.53 -3.51
CA LEU A 83 0.09 3.61 -2.88
C LEU A 83 -0.61 4.94 -3.12
N THR A 84 -0.97 5.63 -2.06
CA THR A 84 -1.46 7.00 -2.07
C THR A 84 -1.52 7.52 -0.63
N ASP A 85 -1.65 8.84 -0.50
CA ASP A 85 -2.27 9.46 0.68
C ASP A 85 -3.66 9.94 0.27
N PHE A 86 -4.71 9.25 0.74
CA PHE A 86 -6.09 9.53 0.34
C PHE A 86 -6.56 10.93 0.72
N GLU A 87 -6.14 11.46 1.88
CA GLU A 87 -6.56 12.80 2.28
C GLU A 87 -5.98 13.83 1.31
N SER A 88 -4.66 13.78 1.12
CA SER A 88 -3.95 14.67 0.22
C SER A 88 -4.41 14.52 -1.24
N PHE A 89 -4.66 13.29 -1.70
CA PHE A 89 -5.09 12.98 -3.06
C PHE A 89 -6.48 13.51 -3.40
N TYR A 90 -7.46 13.32 -2.50
CA TYR A 90 -8.85 13.77 -2.75
C TYR A 90 -9.09 15.23 -2.37
N ARG A 91 -8.39 15.75 -1.37
CA ARG A 91 -8.58 17.13 -0.87
C ARG A 91 -7.56 18.13 -1.41
N LEU A 92 -6.56 17.66 -2.15
CA LEU A 92 -5.46 18.47 -2.68
C LEU A 92 -4.72 19.26 -1.59
N THR A 93 -4.58 18.66 -0.40
CA THR A 93 -3.87 19.24 0.74
C THR A 93 -2.44 18.69 0.83
N PRO A 94 -1.49 19.41 1.44
CA PRO A 94 -0.16 18.87 1.75
C PRO A 94 -0.26 17.58 2.58
N SER A 95 0.50 16.56 2.18
CA SER A 95 0.55 15.29 2.89
C SER A 95 1.35 15.38 4.18
N ARG A 96 0.93 14.62 5.18
CA ARG A 96 1.69 14.38 6.41
C ARG A 96 2.59 13.15 6.32
N PHE A 97 2.54 12.42 5.20
CA PHE A 97 3.18 11.13 5.04
C PHE A 97 4.31 11.20 4.03
N ASN A 98 5.30 10.34 4.27
CA ASN A 98 6.29 9.95 3.29
C ASN A 98 5.93 8.56 2.76
N ILE A 99 6.05 8.36 1.45
CA ILE A 99 5.96 7.05 0.80
C ILE A 99 7.28 6.77 0.10
N GLU A 100 8.08 5.87 0.67
CA GLU A 100 9.45 5.57 0.21
C GLU A 100 9.55 4.15 -0.33
N ALA A 101 10.21 4.00 -1.49
CA ALA A 101 10.56 2.70 -2.06
C ALA A 101 11.64 1.99 -1.22
N LEU A 102 11.35 0.76 -0.80
CA LEU A 102 12.28 -0.05 0.03
C LEU A 102 13.26 -0.88 -0.81
N GLU A 103 12.92 -1.07 -2.09
CA GLU A 103 13.72 -1.72 -3.12
C GLU A 103 13.40 -1.08 -4.49
N GLU A 104 13.81 -1.70 -5.60
CA GLU A 104 13.32 -1.29 -6.91
C GLU A 104 11.80 -1.43 -6.96
N LEU A 105 11.12 -0.29 -7.16
CA LEU A 105 9.68 -0.19 -7.11
C LEU A 105 9.16 0.24 -8.48
N GLU A 106 8.29 -0.58 -9.06
CA GLU A 106 7.65 -0.33 -10.35
C GLU A 106 6.14 -0.20 -10.12
N VAL A 107 5.60 0.96 -10.50
CA VAL A 107 4.18 1.27 -10.30
C VAL A 107 3.54 1.70 -11.62
N LEU A 108 2.26 1.40 -11.76
CA LEU A 108 1.37 2.11 -12.68
C LEU A 108 0.66 3.19 -11.88
N GLN A 109 0.86 4.45 -12.24
CA GLN A 109 0.26 5.58 -11.52
C GLN A 109 -0.68 6.41 -12.40
N THR A 110 -1.70 6.98 -11.79
CA THR A 110 -2.72 7.82 -12.44
C THR A 110 -3.17 8.94 -11.50
N THR A 111 -3.88 9.92 -12.03
CA THR A 111 -4.35 11.10 -11.30
C THR A 111 -5.77 10.95 -10.75
N HIS A 112 -6.17 11.87 -9.88
CA HIS A 112 -7.52 11.93 -9.35
C HIS A 112 -8.59 12.02 -10.46
N ALA A 113 -8.41 12.92 -11.42
CA ALA A 113 -9.37 13.13 -12.50
C ALA A 113 -9.58 11.87 -13.36
N GLU A 114 -8.50 11.12 -13.61
CA GLU A 114 -8.56 9.87 -14.37
C GLU A 114 -9.26 8.76 -13.59
N ILE A 115 -9.02 8.67 -12.27
CA ILE A 115 -9.74 7.74 -11.39
C ILE A 115 -11.25 7.99 -11.44
N GLU A 116 -11.69 9.25 -11.36
CA GLU A 116 -13.12 9.58 -11.45
C GLU A 116 -13.73 9.12 -12.77
N GLU A 117 -12.99 9.26 -13.88
CA GLU A 117 -13.43 8.80 -15.19
C GLU A 117 -13.57 7.27 -15.23
N PHE A 118 -12.58 6.53 -14.72
CA PHE A 118 -12.65 5.06 -14.69
C PHE A 118 -13.79 4.55 -13.81
N LEU A 119 -14.02 5.18 -12.65
CA LEU A 119 -15.11 4.79 -11.75
C LEU A 119 -16.48 4.98 -12.39
N LYS A 120 -16.61 5.98 -13.27
CA LYS A 120 -17.86 6.29 -13.98
C LYS A 120 -18.07 5.43 -15.22
N HIS A 121 -16.99 5.11 -15.95
CA HIS A 121 -17.07 4.53 -17.28
C HIS A 121 -16.66 3.05 -17.38
N ILE A 122 -15.88 2.52 -16.43
CA ILE A 122 -15.38 1.14 -16.45
C ILE A 122 -16.03 0.34 -15.30
N PRO A 123 -17.06 -0.48 -15.56
CA PRO A 123 -17.77 -1.21 -14.51
C PRO A 123 -16.88 -2.17 -13.70
N ALA A 124 -15.88 -2.78 -14.34
CA ALA A 124 -14.92 -3.65 -13.66
C ALA A 124 -14.02 -2.87 -12.69
N PHE A 125 -13.54 -1.69 -13.10
CA PHE A 125 -12.73 -0.82 -12.24
C PHE A 125 -13.53 -0.30 -11.04
N SER A 126 -14.77 0.13 -11.26
CA SER A 126 -15.69 0.57 -10.20
C SER A 126 -15.96 -0.55 -9.17
N ALA A 127 -16.27 -1.77 -9.64
CA ALA A 127 -16.48 -2.93 -8.77
C ALA A 127 -15.21 -3.29 -7.97
N MET A 128 -14.04 -3.31 -8.62
CA MET A 128 -12.75 -3.53 -7.95
C MET A 128 -12.51 -2.47 -6.86
N SER A 129 -12.70 -1.19 -7.19
CA SER A 129 -12.48 -0.07 -6.25
C SER A 129 -13.34 -0.22 -4.99
N ASN A 130 -14.60 -0.62 -5.15
CA ASN A 130 -15.51 -0.88 -4.03
C ASN A 130 -14.99 -2.01 -3.12
N VAL A 131 -14.57 -3.14 -3.70
CA VAL A 131 -14.01 -4.27 -2.93
C VAL A 131 -12.73 -3.86 -2.20
N ILE A 132 -11.83 -3.13 -2.86
CA ILE A 132 -10.58 -2.64 -2.25
C ILE A 132 -10.88 -1.67 -1.11
N SER A 133 -11.84 -0.75 -1.29
CA SER A 133 -12.25 0.21 -0.26
C SER A 133 -12.82 -0.50 0.98
N GLN A 134 -13.66 -1.51 0.78
CA GLN A 134 -14.18 -2.35 1.87
C GLN A 134 -13.04 -3.06 2.62
N ASN A 135 -12.12 -3.70 1.89
CA ASN A 135 -10.98 -4.40 2.49
C ASN A 135 -10.07 -3.44 3.26
N ASN A 136 -9.80 -2.25 2.73
CA ASN A 136 -9.02 -1.22 3.40
C ASN A 136 -9.71 -0.73 4.68
N THR A 137 -11.04 -0.58 4.65
CA THR A 137 -11.85 -0.18 5.81
C THR A 137 -11.80 -1.25 6.90
N ILE A 138 -11.98 -2.52 6.54
CA ILE A 138 -11.86 -3.66 7.48
C ILE A 138 -10.45 -3.70 8.08
N ALA A 139 -9.41 -3.55 7.26
CA ALA A 139 -8.03 -3.54 7.73
C ALA A 139 -7.74 -2.34 8.67
N ALA A 140 -8.31 -1.17 8.40
CA ALA A 140 -8.20 -0.01 9.29
C ALA A 140 -8.90 -0.26 10.63
N GLN A 141 -10.09 -0.84 10.61
CA GLN A 141 -10.82 -1.22 11.81
C GLN A 141 -10.03 -2.24 12.66
N LYS A 142 -9.45 -3.27 12.03
CA LYS A 142 -8.58 -4.24 12.72
C LYS A 142 -7.38 -3.56 13.37
N ARG A 143 -6.71 -2.63 12.67
CA ARG A 143 -5.60 -1.85 13.26
C ARG A 143 -6.03 -1.04 14.48
N MET A 144 -7.23 -0.45 14.48
CA MET A 144 -7.76 0.24 15.66
C MET A 144 -8.02 -0.72 16.82
N GLN A 145 -8.54 -1.92 16.55
CA GLN A 145 -8.76 -2.94 17.57
C GLN A 145 -7.45 -3.47 18.16
N ALA A 146 -6.42 -3.61 17.32
CA ALA A 146 -5.09 -4.08 17.71
C ALA A 146 -4.40 -3.19 18.77
N ILE A 147 -4.87 -1.95 18.99
CA ILE A 147 -4.41 -1.10 20.11
C ILE A 147 -4.59 -1.82 21.46
N ASN A 148 -5.64 -2.63 21.60
CA ASN A 148 -5.93 -3.40 22.81
C ASN A 148 -5.20 -4.75 22.88
N TYR A 149 -4.51 -5.15 21.81
CA TYR A 149 -3.78 -6.41 21.76
C TYR A 149 -2.43 -6.28 22.44
N SER A 150 -2.01 -7.37 23.07
CA SER A 150 -0.63 -7.60 23.50
C SER A 150 0.33 -7.59 22.31
N ALA A 151 1.63 -7.42 22.61
CA ALA A 151 2.65 -7.39 21.57
C ALA A 151 2.76 -8.74 20.83
N GLU A 152 2.53 -9.85 21.55
CA GLU A 152 2.45 -11.21 21.04
C GLU A 152 1.28 -11.39 20.07
N GLU A 153 0.06 -10.99 20.46
CA GLU A 153 -1.13 -11.07 19.59
C GLU A 153 -0.97 -10.27 18.29
N ARG A 154 -0.40 -9.06 18.37
CA ARG A 154 -0.09 -8.25 17.16
C ARG A 154 0.90 -8.95 16.24
N TYR A 155 1.91 -9.61 16.82
CA TYR A 155 2.90 -10.36 16.03
C TYR A 155 2.26 -11.60 15.38
N GLU A 156 1.46 -12.36 16.11
CA GLU A 156 0.75 -13.53 15.59
C GLU A 156 -0.21 -13.15 14.46
N GLU A 157 -0.95 -12.05 14.60
CA GLU A 157 -1.82 -11.53 13.54
C GLU A 157 -1.03 -11.17 12.28
N LEU A 158 0.15 -10.55 12.42
CA LEU A 158 1.04 -10.27 11.29
C LEU A 158 1.50 -11.55 10.60
N VAL A 159 1.97 -12.55 11.37
CA VAL A 159 2.46 -13.81 10.79
C VAL A 159 1.35 -14.55 10.06
N SER A 160 0.14 -14.54 10.62
CA SER A 160 -1.03 -15.20 10.04
C SER A 160 -1.48 -14.55 8.74
N ASN A 161 -1.58 -13.22 8.71
CA ASN A 161 -2.09 -12.50 7.53
C ASN A 161 -1.03 -12.20 6.47
N TYR A 162 0.22 -11.95 6.88
CA TYR A 162 1.30 -11.49 6.00
C TYR A 162 2.63 -12.21 6.30
N PRO A 163 2.70 -13.54 6.21
CA PRO A 163 3.93 -14.29 6.57
C PRO A 163 5.15 -13.86 5.76
N HIS A 164 4.94 -13.46 4.50
CA HIS A 164 5.99 -12.97 3.61
C HIS A 164 6.66 -11.67 4.08
N PHE A 165 6.01 -10.87 4.95
CA PHE A 165 6.60 -9.66 5.50
C PHE A 165 7.85 -9.96 6.33
N LEU A 166 7.88 -11.11 7.01
CA LEU A 166 8.99 -11.52 7.88
C LEU A 166 10.28 -11.79 7.10
N GLN A 167 10.17 -12.15 5.83
CA GLN A 167 11.31 -12.43 4.95
C GLN A 167 11.75 -11.18 4.18
N ARG A 168 10.82 -10.26 3.92
CA ARG A 168 11.04 -9.12 3.04
C ARG A 168 11.46 -7.85 3.78
N PHE A 169 10.95 -7.65 4.99
CA PHE A 169 11.19 -6.43 5.76
C PHE A 169 12.13 -6.68 6.93
N SER A 170 12.95 -5.68 7.23
CA SER A 170 13.85 -5.74 8.39
C SER A 170 13.06 -5.84 9.69
N GLN A 171 13.68 -6.44 10.72
CA GLN A 171 13.05 -6.55 12.02
C GLN A 171 12.67 -5.18 12.63
N ASN A 172 13.49 -4.14 12.43
CA ASN A 172 13.18 -2.79 12.90
C ASN A 172 11.93 -2.22 12.21
N MET A 173 11.76 -2.47 10.90
CA MET A 173 10.56 -2.04 10.17
C MET A 173 9.32 -2.77 10.66
N ILE A 174 9.42 -4.09 10.89
CA ILE A 174 8.32 -4.87 11.46
C ILE A 174 7.97 -4.38 12.87
N ALA A 175 8.96 -4.11 13.71
CA ALA A 175 8.74 -3.58 15.06
C ALA A 175 8.01 -2.23 15.01
N SER A 176 8.49 -1.29 14.19
CA SER A 176 7.85 0.03 13.99
C SER A 176 6.42 -0.11 13.47
N TYR A 177 6.18 -0.97 12.46
CA TYR A 177 4.85 -1.24 11.92
C TYR A 177 3.87 -1.81 12.97
N LEU A 178 4.36 -2.62 13.92
CA LEU A 178 3.54 -3.17 15.02
C LEU A 178 3.39 -2.21 16.20
N GLY A 179 4.05 -1.05 16.17
CA GLY A 179 4.13 -0.12 17.30
C GLY A 179 4.91 -0.69 18.48
N LEU A 180 5.95 -1.48 18.22
CA LEU A 180 6.80 -2.15 19.22
C LEU A 180 8.26 -1.67 19.11
N SER A 181 9.02 -1.81 20.21
CA SER A 181 10.48 -1.69 20.13
C SER A 181 11.10 -2.91 19.46
N SER A 182 12.27 -2.73 18.82
CA SER A 182 13.01 -3.84 18.22
C SER A 182 13.38 -4.93 19.25
N GLU A 183 13.66 -4.55 20.50
CA GLU A 183 13.96 -5.52 21.57
C GLU A 183 12.72 -6.33 21.97
N THR A 184 11.55 -5.67 22.03
CA THR A 184 10.29 -6.32 22.34
C THR A 184 9.98 -7.41 21.29
N LEU A 185 10.13 -7.07 20.01
CA LEU A 185 9.95 -8.02 18.92
C LEU A 185 10.97 -9.17 18.95
N SER A 186 12.24 -8.88 19.27
CA SER A 186 13.28 -9.91 19.46
C SER A 186 12.88 -10.91 20.55
N ARG A 187 12.36 -10.41 21.69
CA ARG A 187 11.95 -11.24 22.82
C ARG A 187 10.79 -12.16 22.46
N ILE A 188 9.78 -11.64 21.76
CA ILE A 188 8.61 -12.42 21.30
C ILE A 188 9.06 -13.55 20.39
N LYS A 189 9.88 -13.26 19.36
CA LYS A 189 10.40 -14.28 18.45
C LYS A 189 11.16 -15.39 19.17
N LYS A 190 11.97 -15.04 20.18
CA LYS A 190 12.73 -16.02 20.98
C LYS A 190 11.81 -16.92 21.82
N ASN A 191 10.69 -16.38 22.31
CA ASN A 191 9.74 -17.15 23.12
C ASN A 191 8.91 -18.12 22.26
N ILE A 192 8.59 -17.76 21.01
CA ILE A 192 7.83 -18.62 20.07
C ILE A 192 8.69 -19.75 19.48
N LEU A 193 10.01 -19.55 19.37
CA LEU A 193 10.96 -20.56 18.89
C LEU A 193 11.41 -21.55 19.99
N LYS A 194 10.86 -21.46 21.20
CA LYS A 194 11.03 -22.46 22.26
C LYS A 194 9.93 -23.50 22.18
#